data_AF-A0A4Y9LNX7-F1
#
_entry.id   AF-A0A4Y9LNX7-F1
#
_cell.length_a   1.000
_cell.length_b   1.000
_cell.length_c   1.000
_cell.angle_alpha   90.00
_cell.angle_beta   90.00
_cell.angle_gamma   90.00
#
_symmetry.space_group_name_H-M   'P 1'
#
loop_
_entity.id
_entity.type
_entity.pdbx_description
1 polymer ?
#
loop_
_entity_poly.entity_id
_entity_poly.type
_entity_poly.pdbx_seq_one_letter_code
_entity_poly.pdbx_strand_id
1 'polypeptide(L)'
;MTSQAIEGACAFAWRNYLLLHSGISENDSRRSALFRYVTNLRGTGEYDFDLLQIAAVAYLKKLDELHDDRRARLAADQALAERLASRSAQPGR
;
A
#
# COMPACT_ATOMS: atom_id res chain seq x y z
N MET A 1 -12.32 -6.24 -14.85
CA MET A 1 -11.14 -5.35 -14.83
C MET A 1 -10.75 -4.87 -13.42
N THR A 2 -11.53 -5.19 -12.38
CA THR A 2 -11.39 -4.66 -11.01
C THR A 2 -10.29 -5.30 -10.15
N SER A 3 -9.94 -6.57 -10.40
CA SER A 3 -8.86 -7.30 -9.68
C SER A 3 -7.47 -6.83 -10.09
N GLN A 4 -7.31 -6.36 -11.34
CA GLN A 4 -6.01 -6.04 -11.92
C GLN A 4 -5.31 -4.86 -11.24
N ALA A 5 -6.06 -3.85 -10.76
CA ALA A 5 -5.48 -2.72 -10.04
C ALA A 5 -4.94 -3.14 -8.66
N ILE A 6 -5.68 -3.98 -7.92
CA ILE A 6 -5.24 -4.52 -6.63
C ILE A 6 -4.01 -5.41 -6.83
N GLU A 7 -4.10 -6.37 -7.75
CA GLU A 7 -3.01 -7.29 -8.07
C GLU A 7 -1.77 -6.54 -8.53
N GLY A 8 -1.93 -5.53 -9.39
CA GLY A 8 -0.85 -4.70 -9.88
C GLY A 8 -0.19 -3.89 -8.77
N ALA A 9 -0.96 -3.20 -7.92
CA ALA A 9 -0.43 -2.41 -6.81
C ALA A 9 0.29 -3.31 -5.79
N CYS A 10 -0.30 -4.46 -5.46
CA CYS A 10 0.32 -5.44 -4.55
C CYS A 10 1.60 -6.02 -5.15
N ALA A 11 1.58 -6.45 -6.41
CA ALA A 11 2.75 -7.01 -7.08
C ALA A 11 3.87 -5.99 -7.21
N PHE A 12 3.54 -4.73 -7.49
CA PHE A 12 4.52 -3.64 -7.52
C PHE A 12 5.15 -3.43 -6.14
N ALA A 13 4.35 -3.23 -5.10
CA ALA A 13 4.86 -2.97 -3.76
C ALA A 13 5.68 -4.16 -3.25
N TRP A 14 5.20 -5.38 -3.45
CA TRP A 14 5.87 -6.60 -3.00
C TRP A 14 7.21 -6.83 -3.70
N ARG A 15 7.29 -6.62 -5.02
CA ARG A 15 8.56 -6.76 -5.76
C ARG A 15 9.60 -5.74 -5.28
N ASN A 16 9.21 -4.48 -5.13
CA ASN A 16 10.11 -3.46 -4.61
C ASN A 16 10.57 -3.77 -3.19
N TYR A 17 9.67 -4.30 -2.38
CA TYR A 17 9.98 -4.69 -1.01
C TYR A 17 11.01 -5.83 -0.93
N LEU A 18 10.85 -6.88 -1.75
CA LEU A 18 11.81 -7.99 -1.82
C LEU A 18 13.18 -7.56 -2.36
N LEU A 19 13.22 -6.59 -3.29
CA LEU A 19 14.50 -6.04 -3.78
C LEU A 19 15.30 -5.36 -2.66
N LEU A 20 14.61 -4.72 -1.71
CA LEU A 20 15.24 -4.08 -0.55
C LEU A 20 15.54 -5.07 0.59
N HIS A 21 14.83 -6.20 0.63
CA HIS A 21 14.91 -7.19 1.72
C HIS A 21 15.23 -8.59 1.19
N SER A 22 16.48 -8.81 0.79
CA SER A 22 16.97 -10.06 0.20
C SER A 22 16.87 -11.30 1.10
N GLY A 23 16.57 -11.13 2.39
CA GLY A 23 16.37 -12.23 3.35
C GLY A 23 14.91 -12.68 3.52
N ILE A 24 13.95 -12.02 2.85
CA ILE A 24 12.52 -12.32 3.01
C ILE A 24 12.06 -13.28 1.92
N SER A 25 11.32 -14.32 2.32
CA SER A 25 10.71 -15.26 1.39
C SER A 25 9.65 -14.58 0.53
N GLU A 26 9.59 -14.91 -0.76
CA GLU A 26 8.55 -14.40 -1.66
C GLU A 26 7.12 -14.74 -1.17
N ASN A 27 6.99 -15.80 -0.37
CA ASN A 27 5.73 -16.28 0.20
C ASN A 27 5.53 -15.89 1.67
N ASP A 28 6.29 -14.90 2.17
CA ASP A 28 6.13 -14.39 3.54
C ASP A 28 4.69 -13.90 3.79
N SER A 29 4.22 -14.12 5.02
CA SER A 29 2.89 -13.72 5.50
C SER A 29 2.53 -12.25 5.23
N ARG A 30 3.54 -11.37 5.16
CA ARG A 30 3.41 -9.94 4.82
C ARG A 30 2.78 -9.72 3.45
N ARG A 31 3.02 -10.61 2.48
CA ARG A 31 2.37 -10.56 1.15
C ARG A 31 0.85 -10.71 1.26
N SER A 32 0.41 -11.66 2.08
CA SER A 32 -1.02 -11.89 2.33
C SER A 32 -1.66 -10.75 3.11
N ALA A 33 -0.92 -10.18 4.08
CA ALA A 33 -1.38 -9.02 4.85
C ALA A 33 -1.53 -7.77 3.96
N LEU A 34 -0.56 -7.52 3.08
CA LEU A 34 -0.61 -6.48 2.05
C LEU A 34 -1.85 -6.63 1.16
N PHE A 35 -2.10 -7.83 0.63
CA PHE A 35 -3.24 -8.06 -0.25
C PHE A 35 -4.57 -7.76 0.45
N ARG A 36 -4.71 -8.17 1.72
CA ARG A 36 -5.89 -7.85 2.53
C ARG A 36 -6.04 -6.36 2.76
N TYR A 37 -4.95 -5.66 3.07
CA TYR A 37 -4.96 -4.21 3.25
C TYR A 37 -5.46 -3.47 2.00
N VAL A 38 -4.85 -3.73 0.84
CA VAL A 38 -5.21 -3.08 -0.43
C VAL A 38 -6.64 -3.43 -0.86
N THR A 39 -7.07 -4.67 -0.63
CA THR A 39 -8.46 -5.08 -0.90
C THR A 39 -9.46 -4.32 -0.03
N ASN A 40 -9.16 -4.15 1.26
CA ASN A 40 -10.01 -3.39 2.18
C ASN A 40 -10.07 -1.91 1.81
N LEU A 41 -8.93 -1.30 1.47
CA LEU A 41 -8.84 0.09 1.02
C LEU A 41 -9.67 0.34 -0.23
N ARG A 42 -9.68 -0.62 -1.15
CA ARG A 42 -10.55 -0.55 -2.32
C ARG A 42 -12.04 -0.67 -1.96
N GLY A 43 -12.35 -1.52 -0.97
CA GLY A 43 -13.70 -1.67 -0.44
C GLY A 43 -14.27 -0.37 0.16
N THR A 44 -13.41 0.56 0.59
CA THR A 44 -13.82 1.88 1.08
C THR A 44 -14.02 2.92 -0.04
N GLY A 45 -13.85 2.53 -1.31
CA GLY A 45 -14.13 3.37 -2.47
C GLY A 45 -12.91 3.89 -3.22
N GLU A 46 -11.69 3.47 -2.86
CA GLU A 46 -10.48 3.89 -3.57
C GLU A 46 -10.19 2.99 -4.79
N TYR A 47 -10.25 3.58 -5.98
CA TYR A 47 -10.07 2.87 -7.25
C TYR A 47 -8.88 3.37 -8.08
N ASP A 48 -8.28 4.49 -7.71
CA ASP A 48 -7.11 5.05 -8.39
C ASP A 48 -5.89 4.16 -8.14
N PHE A 49 -5.31 3.64 -9.22
CA PHE A 49 -4.16 2.74 -9.17
C PHE A 49 -2.96 3.39 -8.47
N ASP A 50 -2.72 4.68 -8.71
CA ASP A 50 -1.58 5.39 -8.14
C ASP A 50 -1.73 5.50 -6.61
N LEU A 51 -2.96 5.73 -6.15
CA LEU A 51 -3.28 5.76 -4.72
C LEU A 51 -3.12 4.39 -4.07
N LEU A 52 -3.61 3.33 -4.73
CA LEU A 52 -3.44 1.96 -4.24
C LEU A 52 -1.96 1.56 -4.16
N GLN A 53 -1.15 1.98 -5.14
CA GLN A 53 0.28 1.72 -5.16
C GLN A 53 1.03 2.48 -4.05
N ILE A 54 0.72 3.76 -3.84
CA ILE A 54 1.29 4.56 -2.75
C ILE A 54 0.94 3.96 -1.39
N ALA A 55 -0.34 3.60 -1.19
CA ALA A 55 -0.81 3.00 0.05
C ALA A 55 -0.13 1.65 0.32
N ALA A 56 0.00 0.81 -0.71
CA ALA A 56 0.66 -0.49 -0.62
C ALA A 56 2.13 -0.38 -0.18
N VAL A 57 2.88 0.56 -0.76
CA VAL A 57 4.27 0.82 -0.38
C VAL A 57 4.38 1.40 1.03
N ALA A 58 3.51 2.35 1.37
CA ALA A 58 3.47 2.96 2.70
C ALA A 58 3.18 1.91 3.79
N TYR A 59 2.23 1.02 3.55
CA TYR A 59 1.89 -0.06 4.46
C TYR A 59 3.08 -0.98 4.75
N LEU A 60 3.80 -1.47 3.73
CA LEU A 60 4.96 -2.34 3.95
C LEU A 60 6.06 -1.64 4.75
N LYS A 61 6.32 -0.36 4.45
CA LYS A 61 7.29 0.44 5.21
C LYS A 61 6.88 0.59 6.68
N LYS A 62 5.60 0.90 6.93
CA LYS A 62 5.08 1.03 8.30
C LYS A 62 5.02 -0.30 9.04
N LEU A 63 4.87 -1.41 8.33
CA LEU A 63 4.90 -2.74 8.90
C LEU A 63 6.31 -3.09 9.43
N ASP A 64 7.35 -2.66 8.73
CA ASP A 64 8.74 -2.80 9.22
C ASP A 64 9.05 -1.86 10.37
N GLU A 65 8.52 -0.62 10.35
CA GLU A 65 8.77 0.36 11.41
C GLU A 65 8.04 0.02 12.72
N LEU A 66 6.79 -0.45 12.63
CA LEU A 66 5.89 -0.58 13.77
C LEU A 66 5.74 -2.02 14.25
N HIS A 67 6.10 -3.01 13.42
CA HIS A 67 5.95 -4.44 13.66
C HIS A 67 4.53 -4.87 14.10
N ASP A 68 3.52 -4.04 13.81
CA ASP A 68 2.12 -4.25 14.16
C ASP A 68 1.25 -3.91 12.95
N ASP A 69 0.49 -4.90 12.47
CA ASP A 69 -0.34 -4.78 11.27
C ASP A 69 -1.39 -3.68 11.42
N ARG A 70 -2.05 -3.55 12.58
CA ARG A 70 -3.12 -2.57 12.77
C ARG A 70 -2.56 -1.15 12.74
N ARG A 71 -1.44 -0.91 13.42
CA ARG A 71 -0.75 0.39 13.42
C ARG A 71 -0.19 0.72 12.03
N ALA A 72 0.33 -0.28 11.31
CA ALA A 72 0.82 -0.09 9.95
C ALA A 72 -0.28 0.36 8.99
N ARG A 73 -1.48 -0.25 9.08
CA ARG A 73 -2.64 0.16 8.28
C ARG A 73 -3.05 1.60 8.57
N LEU A 74 -3.22 1.95 9.85
CA LEU A 74 -3.60 3.31 10.25
C LEU A 74 -2.58 4.36 9.77
N ALA A 75 -1.29 4.07 9.89
CA ALA A 75 -0.24 4.96 9.45
C ALA A 75 -0.16 5.08 7.92
N ALA A 76 -0.46 4.00 7.18
CA ALA A 76 -0.53 4.01 5.73
C ALA A 76 -1.75 4.82 5.22
N ASP A 77 -2.91 4.66 5.88
CA ASP A 77 -4.11 5.42 5.57
C ASP A 77 -3.91 6.92 5.84
N GLN A 78 -3.23 7.25 6.94
CA GLN A 78 -2.85 8.63 7.23
C GLN A 78 -1.92 9.20 6.14
N ALA A 79 -0.89 8.47 5.75
CA ALA A 79 0.04 8.91 4.70
C ALA A 79 -0.68 9.09 3.35
N LEU A 80 -1.67 8.25 3.05
CA LEU A 80 -2.52 8.39 1.88
C LEU A 80 -3.39 9.65 1.94
N ALA A 81 -4.03 9.91 3.08
CA ALA A 81 -4.84 11.10 3.29
C ALA A 81 -4.01 12.39 3.16
N GLU A 82 -2.79 12.41 3.70
CA GLU A 82 -1.84 13.53 3.55
C GLU A 82 -1.43 13.76 2.08
N ARG A 83 -1.24 12.68 1.32
CA ARG A 83 -0.95 12.75 -0.12
C ARG A 83 -2.12 13.29 -0.92
N LEU A 84 -3.34 12.85 -0.60
CA LEU A 84 -4.57 13.37 -1.20
C LEU A 84 -4.77 14.86 -0.91
N ALA A 85 -4.57 15.27 0.35
CA ALA A 85 -4.66 16.68 0.76
C ALA A 85 -3.59 17.55 0.07
N SER A 86 -2.37 17.02 -0.10
CA SER A 86 -1.31 17.74 -0.83
C SER A 86 -1.63 17.87 -2.32
N ARG A 87 -2.23 16.85 -2.93
CA ARG A 87 -2.65 16.85 -4.35
C ARG A 87 -3.77 17.86 -4.59
N SER A 88 -4.74 17.97 -3.68
CA SER A 88 -5.82 18.97 -3.79
C SER A 88 -5.34 20.40 -3.52
N ALA A 89 -4.27 20.57 -2.74
CA ALA A 89 -3.63 21.87 -2.48
C ALA A 89 -2.74 22.38 -3.62
N GLN A 90 -2.46 21.58 -4.65
CA GLN A 90 -1.76 22.02 -5.86
C GLN A 90 -2.79 22.39 -6.95
N PRO A 91 -3.12 23.67 -7.17
CA PRO A 91 -3.94 24.06 -8.29
C PRO A 91 -3.12 23.90 -9.57
N GLY A 92 -3.63 23.09 -10.51
CA GLY A 92 -3.33 23.11 -11.94
C GLY A 92 -1.86 23.16 -12.37
N ARG A 93 -1.39 22.10 -13.02
CA ARG A 93 -0.36 22.27 -14.05
C ARG A 93 -1.04 22.54 -15.38
#